data_AF-A0A519R9R3-F1
#
_entry.id   AF-A0A519R9R3-F1
#
_cell.length_a   1.000
_cell.length_b   1.000
_cell.length_c   1.000
_cell.angle_alpha   90.00
_cell.angle_beta   90.00
_cell.angle_gamma   90.00
#
_symmetry.space_group_name_H-M   'P 1'
#
loop_
_entity.id
_entity.type
_entity.pdbx_description
1 polymer ?
#
loop_
_entity_poly.entity_id
_entity_poly.type
_entity_poly.pdbx_seq_one_letter_code
_entity_poly.pdbx_strand_id
1 'polypeptide(L)'
;MPTLYTYCIPGDDGAAPNPFWGICTLTICKPVIRRTAKVGDWIVGTGSMQFGFQNKVVYAMEVTQKMTMKEYEMFCKEYLPMKIPK
;
A
#
# COMPACT_ATOMS: atom_id res chain seq x y z
N MET A 1 4.83 13.80 15.35
CA MET A 1 5.75 13.71 14.19
C MET A 1 5.36 12.47 13.39
N PRO A 2 5.31 12.56 12.06
CA PRO A 2 5.08 11.41 11.18
C PRO A 2 6.09 10.28 11.42
N THR A 3 5.62 9.04 11.42
CA THR A 3 6.48 7.85 11.40
C THR A 3 6.77 7.46 9.95
N LEU A 4 8.02 7.11 9.65
CA LEU A 4 8.42 6.55 8.36
C LEU A 4 8.52 5.03 8.47
N TYR A 5 7.68 4.32 7.72
CA TYR A 5 7.76 2.88 7.54
C TYR A 5 8.45 2.56 6.22
N THR A 6 9.37 1.59 6.24
CA THR A 6 10.06 1.12 5.04
C THR A 6 10.00 -0.41 4.95
N TYR A 7 9.82 -0.95 3.75
CA TYR A 7 9.97 -2.40 3.54
C TYR A 7 10.44 -2.71 2.11
N CYS A 8 11.14 -3.83 1.95
CA CYS A 8 11.49 -4.37 0.64
C CYS A 8 10.32 -5.17 0.06
N ILE A 9 9.94 -4.87 -1.19
CA ILE A 9 8.96 -5.61 -1.98
C ILE A 9 9.69 -6.79 -2.62
N PRO A 10 9.52 -8.03 -2.12
CA PRO A 10 10.21 -9.19 -2.69
C PRO A 10 9.76 -9.43 -4.14
N GLY A 11 8.46 -9.28 -4.38
CA GLY A 11 7.75 -9.29 -5.66
C GLY A 11 6.29 -8.85 -5.39
N ASP A 12 5.59 -8.44 -6.44
CA ASP A 12 4.19 -7.99 -6.36
C ASP A 12 3.48 -8.33 -7.68
N ASP A 13 2.28 -8.87 -7.58
CA ASP A 13 1.39 -9.18 -8.72
C ASP A 13 0.36 -8.07 -8.98
N GLY A 14 0.41 -6.99 -8.20
CA GLY A 14 -0.48 -5.83 -8.28
C GLY A 14 -1.61 -5.85 -7.25
N ALA A 15 -1.68 -6.86 -6.37
CA ALA A 15 -2.69 -6.93 -5.32
C ALA A 15 -2.42 -5.92 -4.19
N ALA A 16 -1.18 -5.80 -3.70
CA ALA A 16 -0.75 -4.78 -2.76
C ALA A 16 0.80 -4.73 -2.63
N PRO A 17 1.45 -3.55 -2.68
CA PRO A 17 0.87 -2.21 -2.79
C PRO A 17 0.18 -2.00 -4.13
N ASN A 18 -1.05 -1.48 -4.13
CA ASN A 18 -1.81 -1.28 -5.36
C ASN A 18 -1.85 0.23 -5.67
N PRO A 19 -0.93 0.76 -6.49
CA PRO A 19 -0.83 2.18 -6.82
C PRO A 19 -1.81 2.65 -7.89
N PHE A 20 -2.61 1.75 -8.45
CA PHE A 20 -3.43 2.04 -9.62
C PHE A 20 -4.67 2.87 -9.25
N TRP A 21 -5.24 3.52 -10.27
CA TRP A 21 -6.45 4.35 -10.17
C TRP A 21 -6.32 5.53 -9.19
N GLY A 22 -5.13 6.12 -9.12
CA GLY A 22 -4.87 7.36 -8.38
C GLY A 22 -4.79 7.22 -6.85
N ILE A 23 -4.96 6.01 -6.30
CA ILE A 23 -4.86 5.75 -4.86
C ILE A 23 -3.95 4.55 -4.63
N CYS A 24 -2.89 4.72 -3.83
CA CYS A 24 -2.06 3.60 -3.40
C CYS A 24 -2.64 2.95 -2.14
N THR A 25 -2.84 1.62 -2.16
CA THR A 25 -3.43 0.89 -1.02
C THR A 25 -2.55 -0.29 -0.62
N LEU A 26 -2.49 -0.57 0.70
CA LEU A 26 -1.73 -1.70 1.26
C LEU A 26 -2.66 -2.82 1.76
N THR A 27 -3.85 -2.94 1.16
CA THR A 27 -5.05 -3.58 1.71
C THR A 27 -4.82 -4.95 2.33
N ILE A 28 -4.01 -5.81 1.72
CA ILE A 28 -3.75 -7.19 2.17
C ILE A 28 -2.31 -7.43 2.63
N CYS A 29 -1.40 -6.51 2.35
CA CYS A 29 0.04 -6.67 2.60
C CYS A 29 0.49 -6.03 3.92
N LYS A 30 1.63 -6.48 4.46
CA LYS A 30 2.30 -5.89 5.64
C LYS A 30 1.36 -5.61 6.84
N PRO A 31 0.78 -6.66 7.46
CA PRO A 31 -0.21 -6.51 8.53
C PRO A 31 0.28 -5.70 9.73
N VAL A 32 1.59 -5.76 10.04
CA VAL A 32 2.17 -4.97 11.14
C VAL A 32 2.12 -3.47 10.85
N ILE A 33 2.49 -3.03 9.65
CA ILE A 33 2.42 -1.63 9.23
C ILE A 33 0.95 -1.18 9.22
N ARG A 34 0.06 -1.94 8.58
CA ARG A 34 -1.39 -1.62 8.56
C ARG A 34 -1.96 -1.43 9.97
N ARG A 35 -1.57 -2.28 10.92
CA ARG A 35 -2.08 -2.23 12.29
C ARG A 35 -1.65 -0.95 13.01
N THR A 36 -0.42 -0.47 12.81
CA THR A 36 0.16 0.63 13.61
C THR A 36 0.13 1.98 12.94
N ALA A 37 0.20 2.04 11.60
CA ALA A 37 0.23 3.29 10.85
C ALA A 37 -1.04 4.13 11.08
N LYS A 38 -0.86 5.44 11.09
CA LYS A 38 -1.87 6.48 11.31
C LYS A 38 -1.85 7.48 10.17
N VAL A 39 -2.92 8.26 10.06
CA VAL A 39 -2.98 9.36 9.09
C VAL A 39 -1.81 10.32 9.31
N GLY A 40 -1.12 10.68 8.23
CA GLY A 40 0.10 11.49 8.22
C GLY A 40 1.41 10.70 8.29
N ASP A 41 1.39 9.39 8.57
CA ASP A 41 2.59 8.56 8.48
C ASP A 41 2.98 8.28 7.01
N TRP A 42 4.24 7.96 6.76
CA TRP A 42 4.75 7.65 5.42
C TRP A 42 5.12 6.18 5.30
N ILE A 43 4.81 5.57 4.15
CA ILE A 43 5.19 4.20 3.81
C ILE A 43 5.96 4.21 2.51
N VAL A 44 7.19 3.67 2.56
CA VAL A 44 8.09 3.58 1.40
C VAL A 44 8.40 2.11 1.10
N GLY A 45 8.06 1.69 -0.11
CA GLY A 45 8.46 0.39 -0.64
C GLY A 45 9.76 0.50 -1.41
N THR A 46 10.75 -0.30 -1.05
CA THR A 46 12.00 -0.46 -1.82
C THR A 46 11.98 -1.72 -2.66
N GLY A 47 12.77 -1.75 -3.72
CA GLY A 47 12.83 -2.88 -4.63
C GLY A 47 13.78 -3.99 -4.16
N SER A 48 13.47 -5.22 -4.57
CA SER A 48 14.31 -6.39 -4.30
C SER A 48 15.39 -6.60 -5.36
N MET A 49 16.44 -7.32 -4.98
CA MET A 49 17.49 -7.76 -5.90
C MET A 49 16.97 -8.75 -6.95
N GLN A 50 15.96 -9.56 -6.60
CA GLN A 50 15.38 -10.58 -7.47
C GLN A 50 14.88 -10.01 -8.80
N PHE A 51 14.36 -8.78 -8.78
CA PHE A 51 13.88 -8.09 -9.98
C PHE A 51 14.84 -6.99 -10.47
N GLY A 52 16.05 -6.88 -9.92
CA GLY A 52 17.02 -5.83 -10.31
C GLY A 52 16.67 -4.42 -9.82
N PHE A 53 15.86 -4.31 -8.76
CA PHE A 53 15.44 -3.04 -8.16
C PHE A 53 16.10 -2.76 -6.78
N GLN A 54 17.19 -3.45 -6.45
CA GLN A 54 17.94 -3.15 -5.24
C GLN A 54 18.36 -1.67 -5.20
N ASN A 55 18.31 -1.08 -4.00
CA ASN A 55 18.61 0.33 -3.75
C ASN A 55 17.69 1.34 -4.48
N LYS A 56 16.56 0.90 -5.04
CA LYS A 56 15.56 1.79 -5.65
C LYS A 56 14.33 1.89 -4.75
N VAL A 57 13.76 3.09 -4.70
CA VAL A 57 12.41 3.29 -4.19
C VAL A 57 11.43 2.92 -5.30
N VAL A 58 10.49 2.05 -4.99
CA VAL A 58 9.42 1.62 -5.91
C VAL A 58 8.21 2.52 -5.74
N TYR A 59 7.85 2.82 -4.49
CA TYR A 59 6.78 3.79 -4.20
C TYR A 59 6.99 4.45 -2.84
N ALA A 60 6.41 5.62 -2.68
CA ALA A 60 6.23 6.29 -1.40
C ALA A 60 4.77 6.79 -1.33
N MET A 61 4.12 6.60 -0.18
CA MET A 61 2.77 7.13 0.05
C MET A 61 2.65 7.68 1.46
N GLU A 62 1.96 8.81 1.59
CA GLU A 62 1.43 9.27 2.87
C GLU A 62 0.13 8.51 3.16
N VAL A 63 -0.06 8.11 4.41
CA VAL A 63 -1.32 7.53 4.87
C VAL A 63 -2.33 8.65 4.99
N THR A 64 -3.26 8.74 4.04
CA THR A 64 -4.35 9.72 4.08
C THR A 64 -5.60 9.17 4.78
N GLN A 65 -5.79 7.85 4.75
CA GLN A 65 -6.95 7.17 5.33
C GLN A 65 -6.57 5.79 5.88
N LYS A 66 -7.30 5.36 6.92
CA LYS A 66 -7.23 4.01 7.49
C LYS A 66 -8.64 3.48 7.67
N MET A 67 -8.89 2.32 7.08
CA MET A 67 -10.21 1.70 7.01
C MET A 67 -10.13 0.24 7.47
N THR A 68 -11.22 -0.25 8.03
CA THR A 68 -11.48 -1.69 8.15
C THR A 68 -11.64 -2.30 6.75
N MET A 69 -11.49 -3.63 6.65
CA MET A 69 -11.68 -4.32 5.36
C MET A 69 -13.10 -4.12 4.79
N LYS A 70 -14.11 -4.07 5.66
CA LYS A 70 -15.51 -3.82 5.28
C LYS A 70 -15.70 -2.42 4.69
N GLU A 71 -15.14 -1.40 5.33
CA GLU A 71 -15.18 -0.02 4.84
C GLU A 71 -14.44 0.12 3.50
N TYR A 72 -13.27 -0.52 3.37
CA TYR A 72 -12.51 -0.54 2.12
C TYR A 72 -13.31 -1.17 0.98
N GLU A 73 -13.99 -2.29 1.24
CA GLU A 73 -14.84 -2.97 0.25
C GLU A 73 -15.99 -2.06 -0.21
N MET A 74 -16.71 -1.42 0.73
CA MET A 74 -17.79 -0.48 0.41
C MET A 74 -17.26 0.71 -0.40
N PHE A 75 -16.16 1.31 0.02
CA PHE A 75 -15.50 2.41 -0.68
C PHE A 75 -15.11 2.03 -2.11
N CYS A 76 -14.51 0.85 -2.31
CA CYS A 76 -14.13 0.42 -3.65
C CYS A 76 -15.36 0.15 -4.52
N LYS A 77 -16.43 -0.48 -4.00
CA LYS A 77 -17.66 -0.70 -4.79
C LYS A 77 -18.28 0.60 -5.29
N GLU A 78 -18.22 1.67 -4.49
CA GLU A 78 -18.82 2.95 -4.83
C GLU A 78 -17.91 3.83 -5.71
N TYR A 79 -16.62 3.93 -5.37
CA TYR A 79 -15.72 4.92 -5.98
C TYR A 79 -14.60 4.32 -6.84
N LEU A 80 -14.14 3.10 -6.53
CA LEU A 80 -12.99 2.46 -7.22
C LEU A 80 -13.26 0.97 -7.50
N PRO A 81 -14.27 0.64 -8.33
CA PRO A 81 -14.67 -0.76 -8.50
C PRO A 81 -13.55 -1.63 -9.08
N MET A 82 -12.63 -1.03 -9.84
CA MET A 82 -11.47 -1.71 -10.42
C MET A 82 -10.43 -2.16 -9.38
N LYS A 83 -10.48 -1.63 -8.14
CA LYS A 83 -9.57 -2.07 -7.05
C LYS A 83 -9.93 -3.42 -6.45
N ILE A 84 -11.13 -3.95 -6.72
CA ILE A 84 -11.53 -5.28 -6.28
C ILE A 84 -11.18 -6.25 -7.41
N PRO A 85 -10.22 -7.18 -7.21
CA PRO A 85 -9.97 -8.24 -8.18
C PRO A 85 -11.24 -9.04 -8.43
N LYS A 86 -11.45 -9.48 -9.68
CA LYS A 86 -12.57 -10.33 -10.06
C LYS A 86 -12.39 -11.76 -9.58
#